data_AF-A0A4E9DZW2-F1
#
_entry.id   AF-A0A4E9DZW2-F1
#
_cell.length_a   1.000
_cell.length_b   1.000
_cell.length_c   1.000
_cell.angle_alpha   90.00
_cell.angle_beta   90.00
_cell.angle_gamma   90.00
#
_symmetry.space_group_name_H-M   'P 1'
#
loop_
_entity.id
_entity.type
_entity.pdbx_description
1 polymer ?
#
loop_
_entity_poly.entity_id
_entity_poly.type
_entity_poly.pdbx_seq_one_letter_code
_entity_poly.pdbx_strand_id
1 'polypeptide(L)' 'MTKEKQVLVGRYYDKVKLQRALERLFPEENGEFELRMTNDNWVFYVTREVTKDELV' A
#
# COMPACT_ATOMS: atom_id res chain seq x y z
N MET A 1 15.85 6.39 1.06
CA MET A 1 14.85 6.29 2.15
C MET A 1 14.64 4.81 2.42
N THR A 2 14.52 4.38 3.67
CA THR A 2 14.26 2.97 4.01
C THR A 2 12.76 2.73 3.93
N LYS A 3 12.33 1.76 3.13
CA LYS A 3 10.91 1.39 3.04
C LYS A 3 10.58 0.34 4.10
N GLU A 4 9.45 0.51 4.76
CA GLU A 4 8.93 -0.41 5.76
C GLU A 4 7.86 -1.31 5.15
N LYS A 5 7.86 -2.57 5.56
CA LYS A 5 6.87 -3.55 5.12
C LYS A 5 5.55 -3.28 5.81
N GLN A 6 4.50 -3.06 5.03
CA GLN A 6 3.13 -2.88 5.51
C GLN A 6 2.27 -4.08 5.11
N VAL A 7 1.32 -4.43 5.97
CA VAL A 7 0.38 -5.55 5.76
C VAL A 7 -1.04 -5.06 6.01
N LEU A 8 -1.87 -5.16 4.98
CA LEU A 8 -3.25 -4.69 4.99
C LEU A 8 -4.19 -5.85 4.68
N VAL A 9 -5.26 -6.00 5.46
CA VAL A 9 -6.28 -7.04 5.20
C VAL A 9 -6.96 -6.77 3.86
N GLY A 10 -6.79 -7.69 2.91
CA GLY A 10 -7.12 -7.51 1.49
C GLY A 10 -8.60 -7.63 1.15
N ARG A 11 -9.46 -8.06 2.08
CA ARG A 11 -10.91 -8.20 1.84
C ARG A 11 -11.61 -6.89 1.42
N TYR A 12 -11.01 -5.74 1.70
CA TYR A 12 -11.61 -4.43 1.45
C TYR A 12 -11.00 -3.69 0.26
N TYR A 13 -9.91 -4.21 -0.34
CA TYR A 13 -9.13 -3.47 -1.32
C TYR A 13 -8.83 -4.29 -2.56
N ASP A 14 -9.20 -3.76 -3.72
CA ASP A 14 -8.72 -4.22 -5.01
C ASP A 14 -7.30 -3.68 -5.27
N LYS A 15 -6.46 -4.44 -5.99
CA LYS A 15 -5.08 -4.05 -6.30
C LYS A 15 -4.98 -2.64 -6.90
N VAL A 16 -5.87 -2.32 -7.85
CA VAL A 16 -5.86 -1.04 -8.57
C VAL A 16 -6.22 0.11 -7.64
N LYS A 17 -7.21 -0.10 -6.75
CA LYS A 17 -7.61 0.91 -5.76
C LYS A 17 -6.50 1.17 -4.77
N LEU A 18 -5.88 0.11 -4.24
CA LEU A 18 -4.76 0.22 -3.31
C LEU A 18 -3.58 0.93 -3.95
N GLN A 19 -3.24 0.58 -5.19
CA GLN A 19 -2.16 1.26 -5.91
C GLN A 19 -2.41 2.76 -6.07
N ARG A 20 -3.60 3.17 -6.51
CA ARG A 20 -3.94 4.59 -6.66
C ARG A 20 -3.92 5.35 -5.34
N ALA A 21 -4.38 4.72 -4.25
CA ALA A 21 -4.33 5.31 -2.92
C ALA A 21 -2.87 5.55 -2.48
N LEU A 22 -2.00 4.56 -2.68
CA LEU A 22 -0.58 4.69 -2.38
C LEU A 22 0.12 5.74 -3.27
N GLU A 23 -0.17 5.77 -4.57
CA GLU A 23 0.37 6.79 -5.50
C GLU A 23 -0.03 8.21 -5.07
N ARG A 24 -1.23 8.37 -4.50
CA ARG A 24 -1.71 9.66 -3.98
C ARG A 24 -1.03 10.05 -2.67
N LEU A 25 -0.77 9.08 -1.78
CA LEU A 25 -0.14 9.30 -0.48
C LEU A 25 1.38 9.48 -0.59
N PHE A 26 2.00 8.85 -1.58
CA PHE A 26 3.44 8.81 -1.81
C PHE A 26 3.76 9.19 -3.26
N PRO A 27 3.48 10.44 -3.67
CA PRO A 27 3.76 10.90 -5.03
C PRO A 27 5.26 10.85 -5.36
N GLU A 28 6.11 10.91 -4.34
CA GLU A 28 7.58 10.82 -4.46
C GLU A 28 8.09 9.40 -4.75
N GLU A 29 7.29 8.36 -4.51
CA GLU A 29 7.68 6.95 -4.71
C GLU A 29 7.36 6.42 -6.12
N ASN A 30 6.79 7.25 -7.01
CA ASN A 30 6.57 6.93 -8.43
C ASN A 30 5.89 5.56 -8.72
N GLY A 31 5.05 5.08 -7.81
CA GLY A 31 4.35 3.79 -7.98
C GLY A 31 5.15 2.55 -7.55
N GLU A 32 6.34 2.71 -6.97
CA GLU A 32 7.21 1.61 -6.56
C GLU A 32 6.83 1.02 -5.18
N PHE A 33 5.63 0.43 -5.06
CA PHE A 33 5.11 -0.10 -3.79
C PHE A 33 5.24 -1.62 -3.62
N GLU A 34 5.70 -2.34 -4.65
CA GLU A 34 5.87 -3.81 -4.65
C GLU A 34 4.63 -4.58 -4.13
N LEU A 35 3.44 -4.16 -4.56
CA LEU A 35 2.16 -4.71 -4.14
C LEU A 35 2.04 -6.21 -4.43
N ARG A 36 1.90 -7.01 -3.36
CA ARG A 36 1.72 -8.46 -3.43
C ARG A 36 0.59 -8.92 -2.51
N MET A 37 -0.26 -9.83 -3.01
CA MET A 37 -1.26 -10.48 -2.17
C MET A 37 -0.68 -11.77 -1.56
N THR A 38 -0.87 -11.99 -0.26
CA THR A 38 -0.42 -13.18 0.47
C THR A 38 -1.38 -13.47 1.62
N ASN A 39 -1.95 -14.68 1.69
CA ASN A 39 -2.89 -15.09 2.73
C ASN A 39 -4.02 -14.07 2.96
N ASP A 40 -4.71 -13.64 1.90
CA ASP A 40 -5.76 -12.60 1.94
C ASP A 40 -5.30 -11.22 2.43
N ASN A 41 -3.99 -10.97 2.53
CA ASN A 41 -3.44 -9.68 2.90
C ASN A 41 -2.66 -9.07 1.73
N TRP A 42 -2.82 -7.77 1.54
CA TRP A 42 -1.90 -6.98 0.73
C TRP A 42 -0.64 -6.69 1.52
N VAL A 43 0.49 -6.94 0.89
CA VAL A 43 1.83 -6.61 1.36
C VAL A 43 2.39 -5.58 0.40
N PHE A 44 2.92 -4.49 0.94
CA PHE A 44 3.55 -3.41 0.18
C PHE A 44 4.61 -2.73 1.02
N TYR A 45 5.42 -1.90 0.36
CA TYR A 45 6.56 -1.21 0.97
C TYR A 45 6.43 0.30 0.74
N VAL A 46 6.52 1.05 1.83
CA VAL A 46 6.32 2.52 1.86
C VAL A 46 7.26 3.17 2.86
N THR A 47 7.52 4.47 2.74
CA THR A 47 8.45 5.22 3.61
C THR A 47 7.90 5.59 4.97
N ARG A 48 6.58 5.47 5.18
CA ARG A 48 5.91 5.65 6.47
C ARG A 48 4.74 4.70 6.60
N GLU A 49 4.32 4.45 7.83
CA GLU A 49 3.09 3.70 8.11
C GLU A 49 1.87 4.37 7.47
N VAL A 50 0.97 3.53 6.93
CA VAL A 50 -0.29 3.94 6.30
C VAL A 50 -1.44 3.37 7.10
N THR A 51 -2.32 4.25 7.55
CA THR A 51 -3.52 3.84 8.28
C THR A 51 -4.67 3.51 7.32
N LYS A 52 -5.68 2.76 7.80
CA LYS A 52 -6.86 2.44 6.98
C LYS A 52 -7.62 3.69 6.55
N ASP A 53 -7.74 4.69 7.42
CA ASP A 53 -8.42 5.97 7.13
C ASP A 53 -7.78 6.73 5.96
N GLU A 54 -6.47 6.61 5.78
CA GLU A 54 -5.76 7.23 4.66
C GLU A 54 -5.97 6.51 3.32
N LEU A 55 -6.45 5.26 3.36
CA LEU A 55 -6.69 4.43 2.19
C LEU A 55 -8.15 4.46 1.70
N VAL A 56 -9.06 5.15 2.41
CA VAL A 56 -10.50 5.27 2.08
C VAL A 56 -10.78 6.32 1.01
#